data_AF-A0A7S0RE79-F1
#
_entry.id   AF-A0A7S0RE79-F1
#
_cell.length_a   1.000
_cell.length_b   1.000
_cell.length_c   1.000
_cell.angle_alpha   90.00
_cell.angle_beta   90.00
_cell.angle_gamma   90.00
#
_symmetry.space_group_name_H-M   'P 1'
#
loop_
_entity.id
_entity.type
_entity.pdbx_description
1 polymer ?
#
loop_
_entity_poly.entity_id
_entity_poly.type
_entity_poly.pdbx_seq_one_letter_code
_entity_poly.pdbx_strand_id
1 'polypeptide(L)'
;KEKEAEKAAPAFGLSEAAREAPDAGRGPRPSTSSAKRGGGGNALDAIMEEERRRAAREEAKREKELRTEHWVAEGIVVKVMSKALKGAGHYKQKGVVQKVVDKFIAQVKMLESGAKVRVDQAELETVIPNIGGTVQIVNGAFRGQTATMVAVDVNNFSAKVQIKGGAANKRELSLPYEDICKLSAYA
;
A
#
# COMPACT_ATOMS: atom_id res chain seq x y z
N LYS A 1 25.81 33.84 -38.92
CA LYS A 1 26.92 32.87 -38.78
C LYS A 1 26.35 31.66 -38.03
N GLU A 2 25.60 30.75 -38.65
CA GLU A 2 25.92 29.98 -39.87
C GLU A 2 27.16 29.11 -39.65
N LYS A 3 26.94 27.79 -39.53
CA LYS A 3 27.54 26.68 -40.30
C LYS A 3 27.35 25.34 -39.56
N GLU A 4 26.62 24.36 -40.12
CA GLU A 4 27.05 23.37 -41.15
C GLU A 4 27.81 22.20 -40.46
N ALA A 5 27.20 21.03 -40.23
CA ALA A 5 26.99 19.87 -41.12
C ALA A 5 28.27 19.11 -41.54
N GLU A 6 28.39 17.82 -41.18
CA GLU A 6 29.20 16.80 -41.87
C GLU A 6 28.78 15.37 -41.40
N LYS A 7 28.09 14.55 -42.22
CA LYS A 7 28.53 13.31 -42.97
C LYS A 7 28.98 12.12 -42.09
N ALA A 8 28.87 10.83 -42.46
CA ALA A 8 28.46 10.10 -43.67
C ALA A 8 28.18 8.61 -43.32
N ALA A 9 27.50 7.91 -44.22
CA ALA A 9 27.34 6.45 -44.26
C ALA A 9 28.65 5.73 -44.70
N PRO A 10 28.70 4.39 -44.71
CA PRO A 10 28.41 3.71 -45.99
C PRO A 10 27.64 2.38 -45.88
N ALA A 11 27.15 1.94 -47.04
CA ALA A 11 26.47 0.69 -47.34
C ALA A 11 27.40 -0.32 -48.04
N PHE A 12 27.15 -1.63 -47.90
CA PHE A 12 27.45 -2.73 -48.85
C PHE A 12 26.98 -4.05 -48.19
N GLY A 13 26.30 -5.04 -48.77
CA GLY A 13 25.86 -5.35 -50.14
C GLY A 13 25.74 -6.88 -50.29
N LEU A 14 24.66 -7.35 -50.95
CA LEU A 14 24.54 -8.61 -51.75
C LEU A 14 24.52 -9.97 -50.98
N SER A 15 23.78 -11.02 -51.34
CA SER A 15 23.02 -11.40 -52.54
C SER A 15 22.02 -12.56 -52.26
N GLU A 16 21.14 -12.77 -53.24
CA GLU A 16 19.89 -13.54 -53.27
C GLU A 16 20.02 -14.97 -53.86
N ALA A 17 18.95 -15.77 -53.69
CA ALA A 17 18.47 -16.90 -54.52
C ALA A 17 19.12 -18.30 -54.36
N ALA A 18 18.46 -19.46 -54.54
CA ALA A 18 17.06 -19.95 -54.61
C ALA A 18 17.12 -21.48 -54.93
N ARG A 19 15.95 -22.16 -54.87
CA ARG A 19 15.57 -23.47 -55.50
C ARG A 19 15.80 -24.74 -54.64
N GLU A 20 14.94 -25.77 -54.58
CA GLU A 20 13.73 -26.21 -55.33
C GLU A 20 12.93 -27.28 -54.51
N ALA A 21 11.64 -27.51 -54.83
CA ALA A 21 10.68 -28.51 -54.26
C ALA A 21 10.80 -29.90 -54.99
N PRO A 22 9.91 -30.95 -54.92
CA PRO A 22 8.51 -31.13 -54.43
C PRO A 22 8.30 -32.41 -53.52
N ASP A 23 7.14 -32.81 -52.96
CA ASP A 23 6.00 -33.52 -53.60
C ASP A 23 4.88 -33.92 -52.59
N ALA A 24 3.71 -34.21 -53.16
CA ALA A 24 2.32 -34.43 -52.74
C ALA A 24 1.91 -35.20 -51.45
N GLY A 25 0.67 -34.92 -50.98
CA GLY A 25 -0.15 -35.89 -50.24
C GLY A 25 -1.39 -35.35 -49.50
N ARG A 26 -2.59 -35.54 -50.08
CA ARG A 26 -3.93 -35.18 -49.56
C ARG A 26 -4.43 -36.03 -48.36
N GLY A 27 -5.14 -35.39 -47.43
CA GLY A 27 -6.44 -35.85 -46.90
C GLY A 27 -6.53 -36.18 -45.40
N PRO A 28 -7.51 -35.62 -44.65
CA PRO A 28 -7.75 -35.96 -43.24
C PRO A 28 -8.73 -37.15 -43.10
N ARG A 29 -8.49 -38.03 -42.12
CA ARG A 29 -9.47 -39.06 -41.70
C ARG A 29 -10.07 -38.72 -40.33
N PRO A 30 -11.41 -38.75 -40.17
CA PRO A 30 -12.08 -38.59 -38.88
C PRO A 30 -12.38 -39.94 -38.22
N SER A 31 -12.48 -39.94 -36.88
CA SER A 31 -13.15 -40.89 -35.96
C SER A 31 -12.32 -40.95 -34.67
N THR A 32 -12.84 -40.98 -33.45
CA THR A 32 -14.19 -40.90 -32.88
C THR A 32 -14.00 -40.55 -31.41
N SER A 33 -14.95 -39.79 -30.87
CA SER A 33 -15.12 -39.42 -29.47
C SER A 33 -15.00 -40.56 -28.46
N SER A 34 -14.35 -40.29 -27.32
CA SER A 34 -14.88 -40.68 -26.00
C SER A 34 -14.55 -39.62 -24.97
N ALA A 35 -15.59 -39.27 -24.22
CA ALA A 35 -15.72 -38.09 -23.41
C ALA A 35 -15.27 -38.31 -21.96
N LYS A 36 -15.02 -37.16 -21.30
CA LYS A 36 -15.49 -36.85 -19.94
C LYS A 36 -14.67 -37.41 -18.77
N ARG A 37 -13.80 -36.55 -18.22
CA ARG A 37 -13.71 -36.23 -16.78
C ARG A 37 -13.31 -34.76 -16.58
N GLY A 38 -14.15 -33.85 -17.05
CA GLY A 38 -14.14 -32.45 -16.62
C GLY A 38 -15.42 -32.21 -15.83
N GLY A 39 -15.32 -31.81 -14.57
CA GLY A 39 -16.52 -31.54 -13.77
C GLY A 39 -16.37 -31.56 -12.25
N GLY A 40 -15.17 -31.26 -11.72
CA GLY A 40 -14.97 -31.06 -10.28
C GLY A 40 -14.65 -29.62 -9.86
N GLY A 41 -14.32 -28.74 -10.82
CA GLY A 41 -13.84 -27.38 -10.53
C GLY A 41 -14.94 -26.40 -10.14
N ASN A 42 -16.12 -26.47 -10.74
CA ASN A 42 -17.12 -25.41 -10.59
C ASN A 42 -17.80 -25.33 -9.21
N ALA A 43 -17.99 -26.46 -8.52
CA ALA A 43 -18.68 -26.45 -7.22
C ALA A 43 -17.77 -25.96 -6.09
N LEU A 44 -16.51 -26.39 -6.08
CA LEU A 44 -15.53 -25.96 -5.07
C LEU A 44 -15.09 -24.51 -5.29
N ASP A 45 -14.92 -24.09 -6.55
CA ASP A 45 -14.58 -22.70 -6.87
C ASP A 45 -15.72 -21.75 -6.50
N ALA A 46 -16.99 -22.13 -6.73
CA ALA A 46 -18.15 -21.33 -6.35
C ALA A 46 -18.26 -21.18 -4.82
N ILE A 47 -18.03 -22.26 -4.06
CA ILE A 47 -18.02 -22.20 -2.58
C ILE A 47 -16.90 -21.29 -2.09
N MET A 48 -15.69 -21.43 -2.64
CA MET A 48 -14.55 -20.60 -2.25
C MET A 48 -14.74 -19.12 -2.60
N GLU A 49 -15.33 -18.83 -3.76
CA GLU A 49 -15.66 -17.45 -4.17
C GLU A 49 -16.72 -16.85 -3.23
N GLU A 50 -17.73 -17.63 -2.85
CA GLU A 50 -18.74 -17.19 -1.90
C GLU A 50 -18.15 -16.88 -0.52
N GLU A 51 -17.26 -17.75 -0.02
CA GLU A 51 -16.54 -17.51 1.23
C GLU A 51 -15.67 -16.25 1.16
N ARG A 52 -14.92 -16.04 0.07
CA ARG A 52 -14.14 -14.79 -0.12
C ARG A 52 -15.05 -13.56 -0.13
N ARG A 53 -16.19 -13.65 -0.82
CA ARG A 53 -17.16 -12.55 -0.89
C ARG A 53 -17.77 -12.26 0.48
N ARG A 54 -18.06 -13.30 1.26
CA ARG A 54 -18.54 -13.17 2.64
C ARG A 54 -17.49 -12.51 3.52
N ALA A 55 -16.25 -13.00 3.48
CA ALA A 55 -15.13 -12.42 4.23
C ALA A 55 -14.91 -10.93 3.88
N ALA A 56 -14.93 -10.60 2.58
CA ALA A 56 -14.80 -9.21 2.12
C ALA A 56 -15.95 -8.31 2.62
N ARG A 57 -17.19 -8.82 2.66
CA ARG A 57 -18.35 -8.10 3.20
C ARG A 57 -18.23 -7.89 4.70
N GLU A 58 -17.81 -8.91 5.44
CA GLU A 58 -17.61 -8.81 6.89
C GLU A 58 -16.49 -7.82 7.23
N GLU A 59 -15.40 -7.81 6.45
CA GLU A 59 -14.32 -6.84 6.60
C GLU A 59 -14.76 -5.42 6.25
N ALA A 60 -15.48 -5.23 5.14
CA ALA A 60 -16.02 -3.92 4.78
C ALA A 60 -17.04 -3.39 5.80
N LYS A 61 -17.79 -4.29 6.44
CA LYS A 61 -18.68 -3.94 7.55
C LYS A 61 -17.87 -3.48 8.76
N ARG A 62 -16.84 -4.23 9.15
CA ARG A 62 -15.94 -3.85 10.25
C ARG A 62 -15.20 -2.54 9.98
N GLU A 63 -14.77 -2.31 8.74
CA GLU A 63 -14.15 -1.07 8.31
C GLU A 63 -15.06 0.11 8.61
N LYS A 64 -16.35 0.02 8.25
CA LYS A 64 -17.33 1.08 8.53
C LYS A 64 -17.63 1.25 10.03
N GLU A 65 -17.70 0.15 10.78
CA GLU A 65 -18.03 0.19 12.21
C GLU A 65 -16.86 0.70 13.08
N LEU A 66 -15.62 0.39 12.68
CA LEU A 66 -14.40 0.76 13.42
C LEU A 66 -13.76 2.05 12.93
N ARG A 67 -14.23 2.59 11.80
CA ARG A 67 -13.82 3.92 11.36
C ARG A 67 -14.44 4.96 12.27
N THR A 68 -13.57 5.73 12.94
CA THR A 68 -14.00 6.80 13.84
C THR A 68 -13.31 8.11 13.47
N GLU A 69 -13.85 9.22 14.00
CA GLU A 69 -13.27 10.56 13.79
C GLU A 69 -11.94 10.74 14.53
N HIS A 70 -11.74 10.02 15.64
CA HIS A 70 -10.52 10.15 16.43
C HIS A 70 -9.46 9.17 15.94
N TRP A 71 -8.29 9.64 15.51
CA TRP A 71 -7.22 8.78 14.98
C TRP A 71 -5.98 8.76 15.87
N VAL A 72 -5.83 9.71 16.78
CA VAL A 72 -4.63 9.77 17.63
C VAL A 72 -4.58 8.56 18.55
N ALA A 73 -3.40 7.95 18.64
CA ALA A 73 -3.10 6.84 19.52
C ALA A 73 -1.81 7.10 20.30
N GLU A 74 -1.61 6.41 21.42
CA GLU A 74 -0.38 6.51 22.20
C GLU A 74 0.77 5.77 21.52
N GLY A 75 1.98 6.30 21.65
CA GLY A 75 3.19 5.67 21.10
C GLY A 75 3.40 5.90 19.60
N ILE A 76 2.59 6.72 18.91
CA ILE A 76 2.83 7.09 17.51
C ILE A 76 3.63 8.39 17.39
N VAL A 77 4.32 8.54 16.25
CA VAL A 77 5.04 9.77 15.90
C VAL A 77 4.17 10.64 15.01
N VAL A 78 3.85 11.85 15.47
CA VAL A 78 3.04 12.83 14.75
C VAL A 78 3.86 14.06 14.39
N LYS A 79 3.38 14.81 13.40
CA LYS A 79 3.92 16.12 13.04
C LYS A 79 2.94 17.20 13.46
N VAL A 80 3.44 18.17 14.22
CA VAL A 80 2.64 19.28 14.74
C VAL A 80 2.46 20.34 13.67
N MET A 81 1.21 20.63 13.30
CA MET A 81 0.83 21.60 12.28
C MET A 81 0.10 22.82 12.87
N SER A 82 0.03 22.95 14.19
CA SER A 82 -0.54 24.12 14.86
C SER A 82 0.27 25.39 14.56
N LYS A 83 -0.37 26.37 13.92
CA LYS A 83 0.23 27.69 13.64
C LYS A 83 0.45 28.51 14.91
N ALA A 84 -0.34 28.26 15.95
CA ALA A 84 -0.21 28.95 17.24
C ALA A 84 1.13 28.62 17.93
N LEU A 85 1.61 27.39 17.76
CA LEU A 85 2.87 26.92 18.33
C LEU A 85 4.11 27.34 17.51
N LYS A 86 3.94 28.13 16.45
CA LYS A 86 5.05 28.67 15.65
C LYS A 86 5.96 29.57 16.47
N GLY A 87 5.41 30.38 17.38
CA GLY A 87 6.20 31.24 18.27
C GLY A 87 7.07 30.47 19.27
N ALA A 88 6.63 29.27 19.66
CA ALA A 88 7.38 28.34 20.51
C ALA A 88 8.38 27.45 19.73
N GLY A 89 8.45 27.58 18.40
CA GLY A 89 9.34 26.78 17.56
C GLY A 89 8.90 25.31 17.37
N HIS A 90 7.63 24.98 17.63
CA HIS A 90 7.13 23.60 17.49
C HIS A 90 6.30 23.37 16.22
N TYR A 91 6.12 24.39 15.37
CA TYR A 91 5.42 24.25 14.10
C TYR A 91 6.24 23.43 13.08
N LYS A 92 5.58 22.48 12.42
CA LYS A 92 6.16 21.48 11.49
C LYS A 92 7.18 20.53 12.13
N GLN A 93 7.24 20.50 13.46
CA GLN A 93 8.15 19.65 14.19
C GLN A 93 7.51 18.31 14.53
N LYS A 94 8.34 17.27 14.65
CA LYS A 94 7.89 15.90 14.97
C LYS A 94 7.93 15.67 16.48
N GLY A 95 6.97 14.88 16.96
CA GLY A 95 6.88 14.50 18.36
C GLY A 95 6.23 13.13 18.53
N VAL A 96 6.39 12.55 19.71
CA VAL A 96 5.78 11.27 20.10
C VAL A 96 4.57 11.55 20.97
N VAL A 97 3.44 10.93 20.65
CA VAL A 97 2.25 10.97 21.51
C VAL A 97 2.50 10.12 22.74
N GLN A 98 2.62 10.76 23.91
CA GLN A 98 2.78 10.05 25.18
C GLN A 98 1.45 9.63 25.78
N LYS A 99 0.42 10.45 25.59
CA LYS A 99 -0.91 10.21 26.16
C LYS A 99 -1.99 10.84 25.29
N VAL A 100 -3.15 10.20 25.22
CA VAL A 100 -4.35 10.78 24.60
C VAL A 100 -5.36 11.17 25.68
N VAL A 101 -5.90 12.37 25.60
CA VAL A 101 -6.90 12.94 26.52
C VAL A 101 -8.18 13.19 25.73
N ASP A 102 -9.32 12.76 26.27
CA ASP A 102 -10.64 12.93 25.66
C ASP A 102 -10.74 12.43 24.21
N LYS A 103 -9.91 11.45 23.82
CA LYS A 103 -9.79 10.84 22.48
C LYS A 103 -9.23 11.74 21.38
N PHE A 104 -9.34 13.06 21.50
CA PHE A 104 -8.96 14.03 20.46
C PHE A 104 -7.67 14.80 20.77
N ILE A 105 -7.33 14.96 22.05
CA ILE A 105 -6.20 15.79 22.48
C ILE A 105 -4.97 14.91 22.72
N ALA A 106 -3.89 15.16 21.98
CA ALA A 106 -2.63 14.47 22.16
C ALA A 106 -1.70 15.24 23.11
N GLN A 107 -1.13 14.57 24.11
CA GLN A 107 0.04 15.07 24.81
C GLN A 107 1.29 14.60 24.07
N VAL A 108 1.90 15.51 23.31
CA VAL A 108 3.03 15.23 22.44
C VAL A 108 4.34 15.67 23.10
N LYS A 109 5.30 14.77 23.21
CA LYS A 109 6.69 15.10 23.53
C LYS A 109 7.46 15.35 22.25
N MET A 110 7.92 16.57 22.03
CA MET A 110 8.68 16.96 20.85
C MET A 110 10.02 16.20 20.81
N LEU A 111 10.40 15.71 19.62
CA LEU A 111 11.63 14.94 19.45
C LEU A 111 12.88 15.81 19.54
N GLU A 112 12.84 17.04 19.02
CA GLU A 112 14.00 17.94 19.00
C GLU A 112 14.19 18.66 20.34
N SER A 113 13.14 19.30 20.87
CA SER A 113 13.23 20.12 22.09
C SER A 113 12.97 19.35 23.38
N GLY A 114 12.38 18.15 23.31
CA GLY A 114 11.92 17.41 24.49
C GLY A 114 10.71 18.02 25.20
N ALA A 115 10.20 19.18 24.74
CA ALA A 115 9.07 19.87 25.33
C ALA A 115 7.78 19.03 25.22
N LYS A 116 6.90 19.16 26.20
CA LYS A 116 5.58 18.50 26.20
C LYS A 116 4.51 19.53 25.87
N VAL A 117 3.77 19.30 24.80
CA VAL A 117 2.68 20.17 24.34
C VAL A 117 1.38 19.39 24.25
N ARG A 118 0.25 20.06 24.49
CA ARG A 118 -1.08 19.49 24.23
C ARG A 118 -1.61 20.08 22.93
N VAL A 119 -1.98 19.22 22.00
CA VAL A 119 -2.40 19.62 20.65
C VAL A 119 -3.63 18.80 20.28
N ASP A 120 -4.61 19.44 19.67
CA ASP A 120 -5.78 18.75 19.11
C ASP A 120 -5.39 17.95 17.87
N GLN A 121 -6.02 16.81 17.65
CA GLN A 121 -5.77 15.98 16.47
C GLN A 121 -5.93 16.71 15.13
N ALA A 122 -6.79 17.74 15.05
CA ALA A 122 -6.98 18.52 13.84
C ALA A 122 -5.73 19.34 13.46
N GLU A 123 -4.84 19.59 14.42
CA GLU A 123 -3.58 20.28 14.22
C GLU A 123 -2.38 19.32 14.17
N LEU A 124 -2.64 18.01 14.00
CA LEU A 124 -1.63 16.97 13.87
C LEU A 124 -1.73 16.30 12.49
N GLU A 125 -0.59 15.80 12.03
CA GLU A 125 -0.48 15.02 10.79
C GLU A 125 0.22 13.69 11.11
N THR A 126 -0.25 12.59 10.50
CA THR A 126 0.40 11.28 10.60
C THR A 126 1.78 11.34 9.95
N VAL A 127 2.74 10.57 10.48
CA VAL A 127 4.08 10.47 9.89
C VAL A 127 4.23 9.11 9.23
N ILE A 128 4.49 9.10 7.92
CA ILE A 128 4.80 7.87 7.19
C ILE A 128 6.30 7.57 7.32
N PRO A 129 6.71 6.41 7.88
CA PRO A 129 8.13 6.05 7.95
C PRO A 129 8.62 5.50 6.61
N ASN A 130 9.93 5.29 6.52
CA ASN A 130 10.54 4.63 5.37
C ASN A 130 10.03 3.17 5.24
N ILE A 131 10.16 2.62 4.03
CA ILE A 131 9.92 1.20 3.76
C ILE A 131 10.74 0.34 4.74
N GLY A 132 10.14 -0.74 5.25
CA GLY A 132 10.67 -1.56 6.34
C GLY A 132 10.40 -1.01 7.74
N GLY A 133 9.97 0.25 7.87
CA GLY A 133 9.61 0.86 9.14
C GLY A 133 8.35 0.27 9.76
N THR A 134 8.27 0.30 11.08
CA THR A 134 7.08 -0.12 11.84
C THR A 134 6.06 1.01 11.91
N VAL A 135 4.80 0.69 11.63
CA VAL A 135 3.65 1.59 11.72
C VAL A 135 2.58 0.98 12.61
N GLN A 136 1.71 1.83 13.13
CA GLN A 136 0.43 1.44 13.72
C GLN A 136 -0.69 1.89 12.81
N ILE A 137 -1.69 1.03 12.64
CA ILE A 137 -2.93 1.35 11.96
C ILE A 137 -3.79 2.12 12.96
N VAL A 138 -4.11 3.37 12.63
CA VAL A 138 -4.79 4.29 13.54
C VAL A 138 -6.29 4.38 13.31
N ASN A 139 -6.79 3.84 12.20
CA ASN A 139 -8.21 3.82 11.87
C ASN A 139 -8.62 2.58 11.05
N GLY A 140 -9.92 2.38 10.86
CA GLY A 140 -10.48 1.29 10.06
C GLY A 140 -10.50 -0.08 10.76
N ALA A 141 -10.71 -1.15 9.99
CA ALA A 141 -10.97 -2.51 10.46
C ALA A 141 -9.80 -3.12 11.27
N PHE A 142 -8.59 -2.63 11.01
CA PHE A 142 -7.35 -3.12 11.61
C PHE A 142 -6.75 -2.13 12.62
N ARG A 143 -7.55 -1.16 13.08
CA ARG A 143 -7.13 -0.17 14.08
C ARG A 143 -6.46 -0.81 15.29
N GLY A 144 -5.36 -0.21 15.73
CA GLY A 144 -4.54 -0.64 16.86
C GLY A 144 -3.52 -1.72 16.49
N GLN A 145 -3.63 -2.36 15.34
CA GLN A 145 -2.65 -3.36 14.89
C GLN A 145 -1.37 -2.69 14.41
N THR A 146 -0.26 -3.37 14.67
CA THR A 146 1.06 -2.97 14.18
C THR A 146 1.31 -3.60 12.82
N ALA A 147 1.98 -2.88 11.93
CA ALA A 147 2.34 -3.37 10.61
C ALA A 147 3.74 -2.88 10.20
N THR A 148 4.24 -3.43 9.10
CA THR A 148 5.51 -3.02 8.47
C THR A 148 5.21 -2.34 7.15
N MET A 149 5.84 -1.20 6.89
CA MET A 149 5.75 -0.54 5.59
C MET A 149 6.40 -1.40 4.50
N VAL A 150 5.67 -1.71 3.44
CA VAL A 150 6.14 -2.50 2.30
C VAL A 150 6.40 -1.59 1.10
N ALA A 151 5.45 -0.72 0.78
CA ALA A 151 5.56 0.20 -0.35
C ALA A 151 4.72 1.46 -0.12
N VAL A 152 5.00 2.50 -0.88
CA VAL A 152 4.29 3.77 -0.86
C VAL A 152 3.72 4.02 -2.25
N ASP A 153 2.43 4.34 -2.32
CA ASP A 153 1.73 4.71 -3.54
C ASP A 153 1.33 6.19 -3.46
N VAL A 154 2.20 7.02 -4.05
CA VAL A 154 2.05 8.48 -4.05
C VAL A 154 0.86 8.94 -4.87
N ASN A 155 0.48 8.19 -5.91
CA ASN A 155 -0.63 8.57 -6.79
C ASN A 155 -1.98 8.45 -6.06
N ASN A 156 -2.11 7.43 -5.22
CA ASN A 156 -3.33 7.13 -4.48
C ASN A 156 -3.30 7.62 -3.02
N PHE A 157 -2.26 8.36 -2.61
CA PHE A 157 -2.06 8.80 -1.23
C PHE A 157 -2.19 7.66 -0.20
N SER A 158 -1.64 6.50 -0.55
CA SER A 158 -1.79 5.27 0.24
C SER A 158 -0.46 4.52 0.36
N ALA A 159 -0.34 3.64 1.34
CA ALA A 159 0.80 2.76 1.49
C ALA A 159 0.36 1.31 1.62
N LYS A 160 1.21 0.42 1.11
CA LYS A 160 1.10 -1.00 1.35
C LYS A 160 1.81 -1.35 2.66
N VAL A 161 1.08 -2.00 3.55
CA VAL A 161 1.59 -2.42 4.85
C VAL A 161 1.33 -3.90 5.06
N GLN A 162 2.24 -4.59 5.74
CA GLN A 162 2.09 -5.98 6.13
C GLN A 162 1.83 -6.07 7.63
N ILE A 163 0.67 -6.62 8.03
CA ILE A 163 0.27 -6.75 9.43
C ILE A 163 1.27 -7.65 10.19
N LYS A 164 1.66 -7.19 11.38
CA LYS A 164 2.47 -7.94 12.35
C LYS A 164 1.58 -8.49 13.46
N GLY A 165 1.52 -9.81 13.57
CA GLY A 165 0.79 -10.51 14.65
C GLY A 165 -0.73 -10.60 14.43
N GLY A 166 -1.42 -11.27 15.35
CA GLY A 166 -2.88 -11.49 15.28
C GLY A 166 -3.32 -12.48 14.20
N ALA A 167 -4.64 -12.57 14.00
CA ALA A 167 -5.26 -13.48 13.02
C ALA A 167 -4.95 -13.12 11.55
N ALA A 168 -4.59 -11.86 11.29
CA ALA A 168 -4.24 -11.34 9.96
C ALA A 168 -2.72 -11.22 9.76
N ASN A 169 -1.91 -11.92 10.56
CA ASN A 169 -0.45 -11.85 10.46
C ASN A 169 0.05 -12.13 9.04
N LYS A 170 1.04 -11.35 8.58
CA LYS A 170 1.63 -11.39 7.23
C LYS A 170 0.69 -11.00 6.09
N ARG A 171 -0.56 -10.63 6.36
CA ARG A 171 -1.47 -10.10 5.34
C ARG A 171 -1.02 -8.72 4.91
N GLU A 172 -1.00 -8.50 3.61
CA GLU A 172 -0.76 -7.17 3.01
C GLU A 172 -2.07 -6.41 2.82
N LEU A 173 -2.07 -5.14 3.17
CA LEU A 173 -3.17 -4.21 3.02
C LEU A 173 -2.67 -2.93 2.36
N SER A 174 -3.52 -2.30 1.55
CA SER A 174 -3.30 -0.94 1.04
C SER A 174 -4.18 0.02 1.83
N LEU A 175 -3.57 0.92 2.59
CA LEU A 175 -4.26 1.86 3.48
C LEU A 175 -3.87 3.31 3.15
N PRO A 176 -4.80 4.28 3.23
CA PRO A 176 -4.48 5.69 3.02
C PRO A 176 -3.55 6.20 4.12
N TYR A 177 -2.77 7.24 3.84
CA TYR A 177 -1.80 7.81 4.79
C TYR A 177 -2.42 8.29 6.11
N GLU A 178 -3.69 8.68 6.10
CA GLU A 178 -4.42 9.13 7.29
C GLU A 178 -4.71 7.99 8.27
N ASP A 179 -4.72 6.74 7.79
CA ASP A 179 -5.05 5.56 8.59
C ASP A 179 -3.81 4.83 9.12
N ILE A 180 -2.61 5.30 8.79
CA ILE A 180 -1.34 4.71 9.21
C ILE A 180 -0.38 5.76 9.75
N CYS A 181 0.28 5.43 10.86
CA CYS A 181 1.24 6.34 11.48
C CYS A 181 2.48 5.59 11.95
N LYS A 182 3.65 6.21 11.86
CA LYS A 182 4.90 5.67 12.37
C LYS A 182 4.75 5.34 13.85
N LEU A 183 5.08 4.11 14.22
CA LEU A 183 5.15 3.71 15.62
C LEU A 183 6.50 4.14 16.21
N SER A 184 6.48 4.77 17.38
CA SER A 184 7.68 5.14 18.11
C SER A 184 8.33 3.89 18.70
N ALA A 185 9.66 3.84 18.65
CA ALA A 185 10.44 2.84 19.37
C ALA A 185 10.63 3.19 20.86
N TYR A 186 10.32 4.45 21.23
CA TYR A 186 10.46 4.98 22.58
C TYR A 186 9.06 5.28 23.11
N ALA A 187 8.59 4.43 24.04
CA ALA A 187 7.38 4.62 24.84
C ALA A 187 7.76 5.18 26.21
#